data_AF-A0A956L775-F1
#
_entry.id   AF-A0A956L775-F1
#
_cell.length_a   1.000
_cell.length_b   1.000
_cell.length_c   1.000
_cell.angle_alpha   90.00
_cell.angle_beta   90.00
_cell.angle_gamma   90.00
#
_symmetry.space_group_name_H-M   'P 1'
#
loop_
_entity.id
_entity.type
_entity.pdbx_description
1 polymer ?
#
loop_
_entity_poly.entity_id
_entity_poly.type
_entity_poly.pdbx_seq_one_letter_code
_entity_poly.pdbx_strand_id
1 'polypeptide(L)'
;MTYPSLANSSLLTPDFEAGRQSFLRFAYWSDVATLSPMTGTDGLVVEGQIEDEDWVLLELHHGYPFTLDQIVLGSSISLGSGIIAGTGREWVDDWVELPGAEIGQEIRFRFRFGGDIDAANNMGEGIYIDDVEFLIVE
;
A
#
# COMPACT_ATOMS: atom_id res chain seq x y z
N MET A 1 -20.87 7.28 -22.89
CA MET A 1 -19.82 6.28 -22.64
C MET A 1 -19.08 6.79 -21.41
N THR A 2 -19.44 6.28 -20.23
CA THR A 2 -18.82 6.67 -18.96
C THR A 2 -17.49 5.95 -18.89
N TYR A 3 -16.39 6.69 -18.85
CA TYR A 3 -15.10 6.09 -18.54
C TYR A 3 -15.18 5.59 -17.09
N PRO A 4 -14.77 4.34 -16.79
CA PRO A 4 -14.53 3.98 -15.40
C PRO A 4 -13.42 4.90 -14.92
N SER A 5 -13.77 5.83 -14.05
CA SER A 5 -12.86 6.80 -13.49
C SER A 5 -12.16 6.09 -12.34
N LEU A 6 -10.96 5.58 -12.61
CA LEU A 6 -10.20 4.73 -11.73
C LEU A 6 -8.85 5.37 -11.45
N ALA A 7 -8.48 5.43 -10.17
CA ALA A 7 -7.13 5.66 -9.74
C ALA A 7 -6.46 4.29 -9.56
N ASN A 8 -5.55 3.94 -10.46
CA ASN A 8 -4.59 2.86 -10.23
C ASN A 8 -3.20 3.50 -10.27
N SER A 9 -2.71 3.89 -9.09
CA SER A 9 -1.45 4.61 -8.94
C SER A 9 -0.47 3.80 -8.11
N SER A 10 0.81 4.01 -8.39
CA SER A 10 1.90 3.37 -7.65
C SER A 10 3.03 4.36 -7.41
N LEU A 11 3.55 4.35 -6.20
CA LEU A 11 4.80 5.00 -5.83
C LEU A 11 5.83 3.93 -5.52
N LEU A 12 6.97 3.97 -6.22
CA LEU A 12 8.03 2.99 -6.09
C LEU A 12 9.21 3.60 -5.34
N THR A 13 9.84 2.82 -4.48
CA THR A 13 11.12 3.19 -3.87
C THR A 13 12.25 3.06 -4.90
N PRO A 14 13.43 3.66 -4.64
CA PRO A 14 14.67 3.18 -5.23
C PRO A 14 14.93 1.71 -4.85
N ASP A 15 15.91 1.12 -5.53
CA ASP A 15 16.40 -0.21 -5.19
C ASP A 15 17.31 -0.14 -3.96
N PHE A 16 17.24 -1.17 -3.12
CA PHE A 16 18.04 -1.33 -1.90
C PHE A 16 18.78 -2.66 -1.91
N GLU A 17 19.88 -2.74 -1.18
CA GLU A 17 20.57 -3.99 -0.92
C GLU A 17 19.96 -4.67 0.32
N ALA A 18 19.54 -5.92 0.19
CA ALA A 18 18.91 -6.68 1.26
C ALA A 18 19.92 -7.05 2.37
N GLY A 19 19.48 -6.88 3.62
CA GLY A 19 20.16 -7.46 4.79
C GLY A 19 19.64 -8.86 5.10
N ARG A 20 19.98 -9.39 6.29
CA ARG A 20 19.41 -10.65 6.80
C ARG A 20 17.90 -10.54 7.03
N GLN A 21 17.47 -9.35 7.44
CA GLN A 21 16.08 -8.93 7.44
C GLN A 21 16.03 -7.52 6.86
N SER A 22 14.98 -7.26 6.08
CA SER A 22 14.80 -6.00 5.38
C SER A 22 13.40 -5.46 5.68
N PHE A 23 13.35 -4.24 6.20
CA PHE A 23 12.12 -3.59 6.61
C PHE A 23 11.97 -2.25 5.89
N LEU A 24 10.74 -1.92 5.53
CA LEU A 24 10.36 -0.57 5.13
C LEU A 24 9.45 0.01 6.21
N ARG A 25 9.94 1.03 6.91
CA ARG A 25 9.15 1.83 7.84
C ARG A 25 8.63 3.07 7.13
N PHE A 26 7.41 3.48 7.44
CA PHE A 26 6.80 4.69 6.88
C PHE A 26 5.68 5.20 7.79
N ALA A 27 5.37 6.48 7.67
CA ALA A 27 4.15 7.07 8.23
C ALA A 27 3.09 7.21 7.14
N TYR A 28 1.82 7.01 7.48
CA TYR A 28 0.71 7.25 6.57
C TYR A 28 -0.45 8.02 7.22
N TRP A 29 -1.17 8.79 6.40
CA TRP A 29 -2.45 9.39 6.73
C TRP A 29 -3.46 9.05 5.64
N SER A 30 -4.66 8.62 6.01
CA SER A 30 -5.72 8.24 5.09
C SER A 30 -6.95 9.13 5.22
N ASP A 31 -7.44 9.57 4.07
CA ASP A 31 -8.74 10.21 3.90
C ASP A 31 -9.45 9.54 2.72
N VAL A 32 -9.86 8.30 2.93
CA VAL A 32 -10.45 7.46 1.89
C VAL A 32 -11.77 6.90 2.40
N ALA A 33 -12.82 7.01 1.58
CA ALA A 33 -14.13 6.51 1.92
C ALA A 33 -14.11 4.99 2.23
N THR A 34 -14.92 4.58 3.21
CA THR A 34 -15.12 3.18 3.56
C THR A 34 -16.59 2.82 3.50
N LEU A 35 -16.89 1.56 3.18
CA LEU A 35 -18.26 1.04 3.15
C LEU A 35 -18.78 0.75 4.55
N SER A 36 -17.88 0.31 5.44
CA SER A 36 -18.20 -0.06 6.81
C SER A 36 -16.99 0.17 7.72
N PRO A 37 -17.13 -0.04 9.05
CA PRO A 37 -16.02 0.13 9.99
C PRO A 37 -14.80 -0.77 9.73
N MET A 38 -14.94 -1.85 8.96
CA MET A 38 -13.82 -2.78 8.66
C MET A 38 -13.67 -3.10 7.16
N THR A 39 -14.47 -2.46 6.29
CA THR A 39 -14.40 -2.71 4.85
C THR A 39 -14.28 -1.41 4.05
N GLY A 40 -13.35 -1.39 3.10
CA GLY A 40 -13.14 -0.29 2.16
C GLY A 40 -13.49 -0.68 0.72
N THR A 41 -13.76 0.34 -0.10
CA THR A 41 -13.82 0.26 -1.58
C THR A 41 -12.47 0.59 -2.20
N ASP A 42 -11.78 1.55 -1.59
CA ASP A 42 -10.54 2.12 -2.09
C ASP A 42 -9.49 2.02 -1.00
N GLY A 43 -8.23 1.91 -1.39
CA GLY A 43 -7.16 1.81 -0.40
C GLY A 43 -5.78 1.54 -0.98
N LEU A 44 -4.81 1.56 -0.05
CA LEU A 44 -3.40 1.34 -0.33
C LEU A 44 -2.97 -0.03 0.20
N VAL A 45 -2.14 -0.71 -0.59
CA VAL A 45 -1.33 -1.85 -0.15
C VAL A 45 0.15 -1.57 -0.33
N VAL A 46 0.98 -2.30 0.40
CA VAL A 46 2.44 -2.31 0.19
C VAL A 46 2.84 -3.66 -0.41
N GLU A 47 3.62 -3.62 -1.48
CA GLU A 47 4.18 -4.80 -2.13
C GLU A 47 5.71 -4.69 -2.16
N GLY A 48 6.38 -5.84 -2.09
CA GLY A 48 7.83 -5.95 -2.24
C GLY A 48 8.20 -6.81 -3.44
N GLN A 49 9.41 -6.60 -3.95
CA GLN A 49 9.99 -7.37 -5.03
C GLN A 49 11.46 -7.64 -4.70
N ILE A 50 11.92 -8.86 -4.98
CA ILE A 50 13.31 -9.28 -4.88
C ILE A 50 13.81 -9.46 -6.31
N GLU A 51 14.85 -8.72 -6.69
CA GLU A 51 15.38 -8.67 -8.05
C GLU A 51 14.25 -8.40 -9.07
N ASP A 52 14.17 -9.22 -10.13
CA ASP A 52 13.13 -9.17 -11.17
C ASP A 52 11.98 -10.16 -10.93
N GLU A 53 11.77 -10.65 -9.69
CA GLU A 53 10.68 -11.58 -9.37
C GLU A 53 9.28 -10.92 -9.40
N ASP A 54 8.23 -11.70 -9.17
CA ASP A 54 6.87 -11.16 -9.06
C ASP A 54 6.71 -10.32 -7.77
N TRP A 55 5.84 -9.30 -7.85
CA TRP A 55 5.50 -8.49 -6.68
C TRP A 55 4.69 -9.30 -5.67
N VAL A 56 5.11 -9.26 -4.42
CA VAL A 56 4.44 -9.93 -3.30
C VAL A 56 3.77 -8.90 -2.41
N LEU A 57 2.50 -9.13 -2.09
CA LEU A 57 1.76 -8.33 -1.10
C LEU A 57 2.39 -8.54 0.28
N LEU A 58 2.74 -7.45 0.95
CA LEU A 58 3.33 -7.47 2.29
C LEU A 58 2.27 -7.15 3.34
N GLU A 59 2.38 -7.82 4.48
CA GLU A 59 1.56 -7.55 5.66
C GLU A 59 2.17 -6.42 6.47
N LEU A 60 1.34 -5.48 6.92
CA LEU A 60 1.73 -4.49 7.91
C LEU A 60 2.00 -5.18 9.24
N HIS A 61 2.98 -4.69 10.00
CA HIS A 61 3.29 -5.24 11.32
C HIS A 61 2.08 -5.24 12.26
N HIS A 62 1.26 -4.19 12.23
CA HIS A 62 0.03 -4.11 13.03
C HIS A 62 -1.20 -4.67 12.33
N GLY A 63 -1.03 -5.28 11.14
CA GLY A 63 -2.10 -5.72 10.27
C GLY A 63 -2.82 -4.57 9.56
N TYR A 64 -3.48 -4.88 8.46
CA TYR A 64 -4.28 -3.87 7.75
C TYR A 64 -5.59 -3.56 8.50
N PRO A 65 -5.97 -2.28 8.64
CA PRO A 65 -7.15 -1.88 9.38
C PRO A 65 -8.47 -2.19 8.66
N PHE A 66 -8.46 -2.37 7.34
CA PHE A 66 -9.63 -2.67 6.53
C PHE A 66 -9.39 -3.85 5.60
N THR A 67 -10.47 -4.49 5.16
CA THR A 67 -10.46 -5.47 4.07
C THR A 67 -11.12 -4.88 2.83
N LEU A 68 -10.54 -5.13 1.64
CA LEU A 68 -11.16 -4.76 0.37
C LEU A 68 -12.35 -5.69 0.08
N ASP A 69 -13.58 -5.16 0.17
CA ASP A 69 -14.82 -5.96 0.08
C ASP A 69 -15.58 -5.74 -1.24
N GLN A 70 -15.22 -4.73 -2.01
CA GLN A 70 -15.75 -4.51 -3.35
C GLN A 70 -14.61 -4.20 -4.31
N ILE A 71 -14.65 -4.85 -5.49
CA ILE A 71 -13.73 -4.51 -6.58
C ILE A 71 -14.27 -3.23 -7.20
N VAL A 72 -13.54 -2.14 -7.02
CA VAL A 72 -13.56 -1.10 -8.05
C VAL A 72 -13.04 -1.75 -9.32
N LEU A 73 -13.92 -1.99 -10.30
CA LEU A 73 -13.59 -2.66 -11.57
C LEU A 73 -12.27 -2.13 -12.13
N GLY A 74 -11.21 -2.94 -12.19
CA GLY A 74 -9.89 -2.52 -12.67
C GLY A 74 -8.85 -2.23 -11.58
N SER A 75 -9.22 -2.29 -10.30
CA SER A 75 -8.25 -2.44 -9.21
C SER A 75 -7.50 -3.75 -9.38
N SER A 76 -6.19 -3.67 -9.21
CA SER A 76 -5.26 -4.79 -9.23
C SER A 76 -4.95 -5.33 -7.83
N ILE A 77 -5.62 -4.77 -6.81
CA ILE A 77 -5.63 -5.31 -5.45
C ILE A 77 -6.74 -6.37 -5.39
N SER A 78 -6.42 -7.55 -4.86
CA SER A 78 -7.36 -8.67 -4.79
C SER A 78 -8.46 -8.41 -3.75
N LEU A 79 -9.67 -8.90 -4.01
CA LEU A 79 -10.72 -8.95 -2.98
C LEU A 79 -10.25 -9.73 -1.76
N GLY A 80 -10.66 -9.28 -0.58
CA GLY A 80 -10.27 -9.88 0.68
C GLY A 80 -8.86 -9.51 1.13
N SER A 81 -8.08 -8.77 0.34
CA SER A 81 -6.80 -8.23 0.79
C SER A 81 -7.01 -7.19 1.89
N GLY A 82 -6.07 -7.17 2.84
CA GLY A 82 -5.92 -6.05 3.76
C GLY A 82 -5.54 -4.78 3.02
N ILE A 83 -6.12 -3.64 3.39
CA ILE A 83 -5.83 -2.33 2.83
C ILE A 83 -5.74 -1.25 3.92
N ILE A 84 -4.90 -0.24 3.68
CA ILE A 84 -4.98 1.04 4.38
C ILE A 84 -6.11 1.84 3.72
N ALA A 85 -7.09 2.26 4.51
CA ALA A 85 -8.23 3.05 4.07
C ALA A 85 -8.79 3.86 5.27
N GLY A 86 -9.97 4.44 5.11
CA GLY A 86 -10.66 5.17 6.17
C GLY A 86 -10.31 6.64 6.23
N THR A 87 -11.04 7.35 7.10
CA THR A 87 -10.83 8.77 7.39
C THR A 87 -10.15 8.90 8.75
N GLY A 88 -8.84 8.70 8.76
CA GLY A 88 -8.00 8.90 9.93
C GLY A 88 -7.85 10.39 10.25
N ARG A 89 -7.69 10.75 11.53
CA ARG A 89 -7.39 12.14 11.94
C ARG A 89 -5.95 12.34 12.40
N GLU A 90 -5.12 11.30 12.28
CA GLU A 90 -3.74 11.28 12.74
C GLU A 90 -2.85 10.45 11.82
N TRP A 91 -1.56 10.80 11.79
CA TRP A 91 -0.54 10.00 11.13
C TRP A 91 -0.30 8.71 11.91
N VAL A 92 -0.14 7.60 11.18
CA VAL A 92 0.12 6.28 11.73
C VAL A 92 1.50 5.83 11.27
N ASP A 93 2.38 5.53 12.22
CA ASP A 93 3.66 4.85 11.97
C ASP A 93 3.44 3.35 11.80
N ASP A 94 3.97 2.77 10.73
CA ASP A 94 3.97 1.32 10.54
C ASP A 94 5.19 0.83 9.76
N TRP A 95 5.30 -0.48 9.59
CA TRP A 95 6.34 -1.09 8.79
C TRP A 95 5.91 -2.41 8.15
N VAL A 96 6.63 -2.80 7.11
CA VAL A 96 6.54 -4.11 6.45
C VAL A 96 7.90 -4.80 6.44
N GLU A 97 7.92 -6.12 6.56
CA GLU A 97 9.10 -6.96 6.32
C GLU A 97 9.00 -7.58 4.93
N LEU A 98 10.11 -7.61 4.19
CA LEU A 98 10.22 -8.39 2.96
C LEU A 98 10.96 -9.70 3.26
N PRO A 99 10.23 -10.82 3.48
CA PRO A 99 10.86 -12.09 3.77
C PRO A 99 11.45 -12.71 2.50
N GLY A 100 12.47 -13.56 2.68
CA GLY A 100 12.98 -14.44 1.61
C GLY A 100 14.13 -13.88 0.78
N ALA A 101 14.50 -12.61 0.94
CA ALA A 101 15.70 -12.05 0.31
C ALA A 101 16.97 -12.57 0.99
N GLU A 102 17.96 -12.97 0.19
CA GLU A 102 19.32 -13.26 0.64
C GLU A 102 20.13 -11.95 0.78
N ILE A 103 21.12 -11.96 1.67
CA ILE A 103 22.00 -10.81 1.90
C ILE A 103 22.67 -10.41 0.58
N GLY A 104 22.58 -9.13 0.22
CA GLY A 104 23.18 -8.57 -0.99
C GLY A 104 22.28 -8.56 -2.22
N GLN A 105 21.09 -9.18 -2.17
CA GLN A 105 20.13 -9.10 -3.28
C GLN A 105 19.53 -7.70 -3.40
N GLU A 106 19.20 -7.31 -4.62
CA GLU A 106 18.46 -6.10 -4.89
C GLU A 106 16.99 -6.29 -4.49
N ILE A 107 16.43 -5.34 -3.74
CA ILE A 107 15.01 -5.33 -3.37
C ILE A 107 14.40 -3.95 -3.56
N ARG A 108 13.09 -3.93 -3.77
CA ARG A 108 12.31 -2.70 -3.94
C ARG A 108 10.91 -2.85 -3.39
N PHE A 109 10.34 -1.73 -2.98
CA PHE A 109 8.99 -1.67 -2.46
C PHE A 109 8.13 -0.77 -3.35
N ARG A 110 6.83 -1.04 -3.37
CA ARG A 110 5.86 -0.10 -3.94
C ARG A 110 4.64 0.04 -3.05
N PHE A 111 4.18 1.27 -2.96
CA PHE A 111 2.88 1.62 -2.44
C PHE A 111 1.91 1.65 -3.61
N ARG A 112 0.85 0.82 -3.56
CA ARG A 112 -0.12 0.69 -4.63
C ARG A 112 -1.50 1.09 -4.15
N PHE A 113 -2.05 2.14 -4.76
CA PHE A 113 -3.37 2.65 -4.46
C PHE A 113 -4.35 2.25 -5.56
N GLY A 114 -5.47 1.69 -5.14
CA GLY A 114 -6.62 1.44 -6.00
C GLY A 114 -7.82 2.20 -5.47
N GLY A 115 -8.48 2.98 -6.33
CA GLY A 115 -9.76 3.59 -5.98
C GLY A 115 -10.56 4.11 -7.16
N ASP A 116 -11.78 4.54 -6.91
CA ASP A 116 -12.55 5.32 -7.87
C ASP A 116 -12.10 6.80 -7.92
N ILE A 117 -12.36 7.44 -9.05
CA ILE A 117 -12.16 8.88 -9.24
C ILE A 117 -13.55 9.47 -9.48
N ASP A 118 -14.17 10.06 -8.47
CA ASP A 118 -15.37 10.89 -8.70
C ASP A 118 -14.98 12.37 -8.89
N ALA A 119 -15.62 13.05 -9.83
CA ALA A 119 -15.57 14.50 -9.97
C ALA A 119 -16.05 15.23 -8.70
N ALA A 120 -16.85 14.57 -7.85
CA ALA A 120 -17.22 15.06 -6.53
C ALA A 120 -16.04 15.08 -5.53
N ASN A 121 -15.02 14.24 -5.71
CA ASN A 121 -13.93 14.03 -4.74
C ASN A 121 -12.77 15.03 -4.84
N ASN A 122 -12.82 15.95 -5.81
CA ASN A 122 -12.00 17.17 -5.92
C ASN A 122 -10.51 17.05 -5.52
N MET A 123 -9.91 15.87 -5.71
CA MET A 123 -8.53 15.51 -5.33
C MET A 123 -8.15 15.66 -3.84
N GLY A 124 -9.12 15.75 -2.92
CA GLY A 124 -8.85 15.87 -1.49
C GLY A 124 -8.74 14.52 -0.76
N GLU A 125 -9.56 13.55 -1.18
CA GLU A 125 -9.52 12.18 -0.66
C GLU A 125 -8.32 11.42 -1.24
N GLY A 126 -7.61 10.67 -0.39
CA GLY A 126 -6.43 9.93 -0.78
C GLY A 126 -5.63 9.40 0.40
N ILE A 127 -4.45 8.85 0.07
CA ILE A 127 -3.50 8.34 1.05
C ILE A 127 -2.19 9.09 0.87
N TYR A 128 -1.65 9.52 2.00
CA TYR A 128 -0.48 10.35 2.11
C TYR A 128 0.57 9.56 2.87
N ILE A 129 1.81 9.61 2.40
CA ILE A 129 2.93 8.80 2.90
C ILE A 129 4.08 9.76 3.21
N ASP A 130 4.70 9.61 4.36
CA ASP A 130 5.86 10.39 4.80
C ASP A 130 6.84 9.54 5.62
N ASP A 131 7.99 10.11 5.99
CA ASP A 131 8.99 9.50 6.88
C ASP A 131 9.40 8.07 6.47
N VAL A 132 9.58 7.86 5.16
CA VAL A 132 9.95 6.56 4.59
C VAL A 132 11.41 6.24 4.90
N GLU A 133 11.65 5.13 5.59
CA GLU A 133 12.96 4.67 6.03
C GLU A 133 13.16 3.18 5.70
N PHE A 134 14.26 2.87 5.01
CA PHE A 134 14.69 1.49 4.79
C PHE A 134 15.64 1.06 5.91
N LEU A 135 15.35 -0.08 6.53
CA LEU A 135 16.07 -0.61 7.68
C LEU A 135 16.51 -2.06 7.41
N ILE A 136 17.72 -2.40 7.83
CA ILE A 136 18.25 -3.76 7.71
C ILE A 136 18.80 -4.28 9.03
N VAL A 137 18.78 -5.60 9.17
CA VAL A 137 19.58 -6.33 10.18
C VAL A 137 20.74 -7.01 9.46
N GLU A 138 21.96 -6.75 9.92
CA GLU A 138 23.21 -7.37 9.41
C GLU A 138 23.36 -8.85 9.85
#